data_AF-A0A6J6JR50-F1
#
_entry.id   AF-A0A6J6JR50-F1
#
_cell.length_a   1.000
_cell.length_b   1.000
_cell.length_c   1.000
_cell.angle_alpha   90.00
_cell.angle_beta   90.00
_cell.angle_gamma   90.00
#
_symmetry.space_group_name_H-M   'P 1'
#
loop_
_entity.id
_entity.type
_entity.pdbx_description
1 polymer ?
#
loop_
_entity_poly.entity_id
_entity_poly.type
_entity_poly.pdbx_seq_one_letter_code
_entity_poly.pdbx_strand_id
1 'polypeptide(L)' 'MHEVVELMGSDRVIFGSDWPHIEGMPEPLDYVDELKEFSPEVQKLIMHDNVTELNTRRPA' A
#
# COMPACT_ATOMS: atom_id res chain seq x y z
N MET A 1 -2.47 9.39 5.05
CA MET A 1 -1.76 8.74 3.92
C MET A 1 -0.75 9.66 3.26
N HIS A 2 -1.12 10.89 2.86
CA HIS A 2 -0.22 11.88 2.24
C HIS A 2 1.10 12.12 2.97
N GLU A 3 1.06 12.38 4.28
CA GLU A 3 2.28 12.60 5.08
C GLU A 3 3.22 11.38 5.05
N VAL A 4 2.68 10.17 5.15
CA VAL A 4 3.48 8.93 5.10
C VAL A 4 4.16 8.78 3.74
N VAL A 5 3.43 9.02 2.64
CA VAL A 5 4.00 8.99 1.29
C VAL A 5 5.03 10.09 1.08
N GLU A 6 4.79 11.29 1.60
CA GLU A 6 5.72 12.42 1.52
C GLU A 6 7.03 12.12 2.24
N LEU A 7 6.96 11.52 3.43
CA LEU A 7 8.13 11.22 4.24
C LEU A 7 8.88 9.96 3.77
N MET A 8 8.16 8.92 3.36
CA MET A 8 8.74 7.61 3.05
C MET A 8 9.02 7.39 1.57
N GLY A 9 8.33 8.11 0.68
CA GLY A 9 8.27 7.82 -0.75
C GLY A 9 7.16 6.81 -1.07
N SER A 10 6.47 7.03 -2.20
CA SER A 10 5.39 6.15 -2.66
C SER A 10 5.86 4.75 -3.04
N ASP A 11 7.15 4.55 -3.29
CA ASP A 11 7.80 3.26 -3.56
C ASP A 11 8.09 2.44 -2.28
N ARG A 12 7.84 3.01 -1.10
CA ARG A 12 8.15 2.38 0.21
C ARG A 12 6.93 2.13 1.09
N VAL A 13 5.74 2.50 0.64
CA VAL A 13 4.49 2.28 1.37
C VAL A 13 3.76 1.07 0.79
N ILE A 14 3.31 0.15 1.64
CA ILE A 14 2.60 -1.07 1.24
C ILE A 14 1.26 -1.12 1.96
N PHE A 15 0.20 -1.47 1.24
CA PHE A 15 -1.11 -1.75 1.82
C PHE A 15 -1.09 -3.02 2.69
N GLY A 16 -1.67 -2.91 3.89
CA GLY A 16 -1.95 -4.04 4.78
C GLY A 16 -3.24 -3.80 5.54
N SER A 17 -4.21 -4.71 5.39
CA SER A 17 -5.54 -4.56 5.99
C SER A 17 -5.64 -5.05 7.43
N ASP A 18 -4.67 -5.85 7.87
CA ASP A 18 -4.71 -6.58 9.14
C ASP A 18 -5.93 -7.52 9.29
N TRP A 19 -6.62 -7.86 8.19
CA TRP A 19 -7.69 -8.85 8.21
C TRP A 19 -7.13 -10.25 8.50
N PRO A 20 -7.77 -11.09 9.34
CA PRO A 20 -9.09 -10.96 9.98
C PRO A 20 -9.05 -10.48 11.45
N HIS A 21 -8.05 -9.71 11.86
CA HIS A 21 -7.99 -9.21 13.24
C HIS A 21 -9.15 -8.24 13.55
N ILE A 22 -9.47 -8.08 14.85
CA ILE A 22 -10.61 -7.28 15.31
C ILE A 22 -10.42 -5.77 15.06
N GLU A 23 -9.16 -5.33 15.02
CA GLU A 23 -8.71 -3.99 14.68
C GLU A 23 -8.54 -3.79 13.16
N GLY A 24 -8.54 -4.87 12.39
CA GLY A 24 -8.33 -4.85 10.95
C GLY A 24 -9.54 -4.35 10.17
N MET A 25 -9.33 -4.10 8.87
CA MET A 25 -10.41 -3.68 7.98
C MET A 25 -11.32 -4.88 7.65
N PRO A 26 -12.64 -4.79 7.85
CA PRO A 26 -13.56 -5.88 7.56
C PRO A 26 -13.63 -6.21 6.06
N GLU A 27 -13.56 -5.19 5.20
CA GLU A 27 -13.47 -5.30 3.74
C GLU A 27 -12.16 -4.63 3.28
N PRO A 28 -11.07 -5.38 3.03
CA PRO A 28 -9.75 -4.81 2.72
C PRO A 28 -9.72 -3.79 1.57
N LEU A 29 -10.58 -3.96 0.56
CA LEU A 29 -10.58 -3.08 -0.61
C LEU A 29 -11.25 -1.73 -0.36
N ASP A 30 -11.94 -1.53 0.76
CA ASP A 30 -12.48 -0.21 1.14
C ASP A 30 -11.36 0.84 1.28
N TYR A 31 -10.11 0.41 1.52
CA TYR A 31 -8.97 1.31 1.57
C TYR A 31 -8.64 2.00 0.24
N VAL A 32 -9.13 1.50 -0.90
CA VAL A 32 -8.87 2.13 -2.21
C VAL A 32 -9.40 3.56 -2.23
N ASP A 33 -10.51 3.84 -1.53
CA ASP A 33 -11.09 5.18 -1.46
C ASP A 33 -10.20 6.19 -0.72
N GLU A 34 -9.35 5.72 0.22
CA GLU A 34 -8.36 6.55 0.92
C GLU A 34 -7.21 6.99 0.00
N LEU A 35 -7.05 6.33 -1.16
CA LEU A 35 -5.99 6.63 -2.12
C LEU A 35 -6.47 7.44 -3.33
N LYS A 36 -7.73 7.87 -3.37
CA LYS A 36 -8.36 8.52 -4.55
C LYS A 36 -7.67 9.82 -5.00
N GLU A 37 -6.95 10.49 -4.12
CA GLU A 37 -6.23 11.74 -4.43
C GLU A 37 -4.86 11.49 -5.09
N PHE A 38 -4.37 10.25 -5.07
CA PHE A 38 -3.15 9.85 -5.75
C PHE A 38 -3.42 9.45 -7.20
N SER A 39 -2.39 9.59 -8.03
CA SER A 39 -2.46 9.12 -9.41
C SER A 39 -2.63 7.59 -9.46
N PRO A 40 -3.22 7.03 -10.54
CA PRO A 40 -3.38 5.58 -10.69
C PRO A 40 -2.06 4.80 -10.55
N GLU A 41 -0.94 5.40 -10.97
CA GLU A 41 0.40 4.82 -10.85
C GLU A 41 0.80 4.68 -9.37
N VAL A 42 0.58 5.72 -8.56
CA VAL A 42 0.88 5.69 -7.13
C VAL A 42 -0.06 4.75 -6.38
N GLN A 43 -1.34 4.70 -6.74
CA GLN A 43 -2.28 3.72 -6.18
C GLN A 43 -1.78 2.29 -6.43
N LYS A 44 -1.32 1.99 -7.64
CA LYS A 44 -0.79 0.67 -8.01
C LYS A 44 0.49 0.31 -7.26
N LEU A 45 1.38 1.28 -7.02
CA LEU A 45 2.57 1.09 -6.19
C LEU A 45 2.18 0.60 -4.79
N ILE A 46 1.31 1.35 -4.11
CA ILE A 46 0.91 1.09 -2.72
C ILE A 46 0.13 -0.22 -2.59
N MET A 47 -0.81 -0.46 -3.51
CA MET A 47 -1.73 -1.60 -3.43
C MET A 47 -1.14 -2.92 -3.95
N HIS A 48 -0.04 -2.90 -4.71
CA HIS A 48 0.45 -4.11 -5.39
C HIS A 48 1.96 -4.13 -5.71
N ASP A 49 2.47 -3.13 -6.42
CA ASP A 49 3.81 -3.27 -7.02
C ASP A 49 4.91 -3.27 -5.94
N ASN A 50 4.77 -2.48 -4.87
CA ASN A 50 5.76 -2.41 -3.79
C ASN A 50 5.86 -3.74 -3.02
N VAL A 51 4.74 -4.43 -2.77
CA VAL A 51 4.77 -5.75 -2.12
C VAL A 51 5.34 -6.82 -3.05
N THR A 52 5.10 -6.71 -4.36
CA THR A 52 5.72 -7.59 -5.35
C THR A 52 7.23 -7.39 -5.39
N GLU A 53 7.70 -6.14 -5.39
CA GLU A 53 9.12 -5.80 -5.34
C GLU A 53 9.77 -6.35 -4.07
N LEU A 54 9.17 -6.12 -2.90
CA LEU A 54 9.67 -6.60 -1.62
C LEU A 54 9.81 -8.13 -1.57
N ASN A 55 8.85 -8.84 -2.16
CA ASN A 55 8.87 -10.31 -2.22
C ASN A 55 9.73 -10.87 -3.35
N THR A 56 10.25 -10.03 -4.25
CA THR A 56 11.16 -10.45 -5.31
C THR A 56 12.58 -10.55 -4.78
N ARG A 57 13.09 -11.78 -4.66
CA ARG A 57 14.48 -12.02 -4.25
C ARG A 57 15.46 -11.33 -5.20
N ARG A 58 16.39 -10.56 -4.62
CA ARG A 58 17.52 -9.99 -5.33
C ARG A 58 18.79 -10.80 -5.06
N PRO A 59 19.72 -10.90 -6.02
CA PRO A 59 21.07 -11.39 -5.74
C PRO A 59 21.71 -10.58 -4.59
N ALA A 60 22.58 -11.24 -3.83
CA ALA A 60 23.41 -10.58 -2.82
C ALA A 60 24.48 -9.68 -3.47
#